data_AF-A0AAD3S0A3-F1
#
_entry.id   AF-A0AAD3S0A3-F1
#
_cell.length_a   1.000
_cell.length_b   1.000
_cell.length_c   1.000
_cell.angle_alpha   90.00
_cell.angle_beta   90.00
_cell.angle_gamma   90.00
#
_symmetry.space_group_name_H-M   'P 1'
#
loop_
_entity.id
_entity.type
_entity.pdbx_description
1 polymer ?
#
loop_
_entity_poly.entity_id
_entity_poly.type
_entity_poly.pdbx_seq_one_letter_code
_entity_poly.pdbx_strand_id
1 'polypeptide(L)'
;MDPEAGANMDTAEHPRHMIRHFVSVEVCKELEFIHKSNCTVGYRPAVFCTTLSHLLATNSPHLIMPFVPLRERLREKVEEVFKCEYELVVEFTGLISWSRGASIGWHTDDNRPYLKQRDYAAVCYLNNYGENFRGGIFHFQKGEPATIVPMAGDVVMYTADSQNVHSVDEITDGERLTLTLWFSRNGSHDEDAKLVSLLCTLDNLHNEPALHVPFPASSTMYWFSTDHDSDHQQGCDIRFARLLVLGFDLYSSPDESCSFESDSGYDISELLMKPLHLVRGDELFTVEFANVLHALQVVQFYFWKESGLQNSVVERDINNVIPLSLAQRERVNALKHILMKDMQLAEASFSYSICDNPRQYCFNWVNFSAAITAWEAYTCKLHGEMLMNLHQWKTHQSIFTIPFDGK
;
A
#
# COMPACT_ATOMS: atom_id res chain seq x y z
N MET A 1 57.19 -28.08 -21.08
CA MET A 1 56.15 -29.09 -20.87
C MET A 1 55.38 -28.67 -19.65
N ASP A 2 54.18 -28.23 -19.97
CA ASP A 2 52.99 -27.87 -19.23
C ASP A 2 52.95 -27.40 -17.77
N PRO A 3 51.97 -26.50 -17.52
CA PRO A 3 51.79 -25.68 -16.35
C PRO A 3 50.63 -26.24 -15.49
N GLU A 4 50.28 -25.53 -14.43
CA GLU A 4 48.96 -25.41 -13.80
C GLU A 4 49.24 -24.77 -12.43
N ALA A 5 49.39 -23.44 -12.33
CA ALA A 5 48.27 -22.49 -12.39
C ALA A 5 47.02 -23.11 -11.73
N GLY A 6 47.08 -23.22 -10.40
CA GLY A 6 45.89 -23.44 -9.59
C GLY A 6 44.90 -22.33 -9.91
N ALA A 7 43.92 -22.65 -10.74
CA ALA A 7 42.73 -21.87 -10.92
C ALA A 7 42.11 -21.72 -9.52
N ASN A 8 42.13 -20.50 -9.00
CA ASN A 8 41.22 -20.08 -7.96
C ASN A 8 39.81 -20.31 -8.55
N MET A 9 39.21 -21.45 -8.23
CA MET A 9 37.82 -21.74 -8.56
C MET A 9 37.00 -20.63 -7.91
N ASP A 10 36.36 -19.83 -8.76
CA ASP A 10 35.33 -18.84 -8.48
C ASP A 10 34.80 -18.91 -7.05
N THR A 11 35.26 -17.99 -6.20
CA THR A 11 34.39 -17.43 -5.19
C THR A 11 33.31 -16.71 -5.97
N ALA A 12 32.27 -17.43 -6.39
CA ALA A 12 31.11 -16.83 -7.04
C ALA A 12 30.58 -15.78 -6.06
N GLU A 13 30.96 -14.52 -6.28
CA GLU A 13 30.36 -13.39 -5.60
C GLU A 13 28.90 -13.47 -6.02
N HIS A 14 28.01 -13.68 -5.05
CA HIS A 14 26.58 -13.56 -5.27
C HIS A 14 26.28 -12.11 -4.87
N PRO A 15 26.56 -11.10 -5.71
CA PRO A 15 26.58 -9.72 -5.28
C PRO A 15 25.18 -9.35 -4.81
N ARG A 16 25.10 -8.97 -3.54
CA ARG A 16 23.92 -8.40 -2.93
C ARG A 16 24.37 -7.49 -1.80
N HIS A 17 23.61 -6.43 -1.62
CA HIS A 17 24.02 -5.32 -0.78
C HIS A 17 22.87 -4.92 0.12
N MET A 18 23.16 -4.77 1.40
CA MET A 18 22.23 -4.24 2.37
C MET A 18 22.68 -2.83 2.75
N ILE A 19 21.82 -1.85 2.57
CA ILE A 19 22.06 -0.47 2.96
C ILE A 19 21.08 -0.12 4.07
N ARG A 20 21.62 0.20 5.24
CA ARG A 20 20.83 0.57 6.42
C ARG A 20 20.34 2.02 6.30
N HIS A 21 19.12 2.28 6.74
CA HIS A 21 18.55 3.64 6.82
C HIS A 21 18.64 4.44 5.50
N PHE A 22 18.44 3.76 4.36
CA PHE A 22 18.42 4.39 3.04
C PHE A 22 17.19 5.28 2.84
N VAL A 23 16.05 4.83 3.36
CA VAL A 23 14.78 5.56 3.36
C VAL A 23 14.53 6.12 4.76
N SER A 24 14.07 7.37 4.85
CA SER A 24 13.75 7.97 6.15
C SER A 24 12.48 7.35 6.74
N VAL A 25 12.35 7.38 8.06
CA VAL A 25 11.18 6.83 8.75
C VAL A 25 9.89 7.54 8.33
N GLU A 26 9.97 8.85 8.05
CA GLU A 26 8.84 9.66 7.59
C GLU A 26 8.32 9.16 6.23
N VAL A 27 9.22 8.90 5.28
CA VAL A 27 8.87 8.34 3.96
C VAL A 27 8.35 6.92 4.11
N CYS A 28 8.94 6.10 4.98
CA CYS A 28 8.40 4.76 5.28
C CYS A 28 6.95 4.83 5.78
N LYS A 29 6.64 5.78 6.67
CA LYS A 29 5.28 5.96 7.21
C LYS A 29 4.30 6.52 6.18
N GLU A 30 4.74 7.42 5.31
CA GLU A 30 3.95 7.91 4.18
C GLU A 30 3.58 6.76 3.22
N LEU A 31 4.53 5.91 2.87
CA LEU A 31 4.29 4.74 2.02
C LEU A 31 3.44 3.68 2.71
N GLU A 32 3.60 3.47 4.02
CA GLU A 32 2.70 2.61 4.82
C GLU A 32 1.25 3.13 4.77
N PHE A 33 1.05 4.43 4.93
CA PHE A 33 -0.27 5.07 4.78
C PHE A 33 -0.85 4.83 3.38
N ILE A 34 -0.07 5.08 2.32
CA ILE A 34 -0.53 4.89 0.94
C ILE A 34 -0.93 3.44 0.70
N HIS A 35 -0.12 2.48 1.16
CA HIS A 35 -0.43 1.05 1.03
C HIS A 35 -1.71 0.68 1.76
N LYS A 36 -1.80 0.97 3.06
CA LYS A 36 -2.93 0.55 3.91
C LYS A 36 -4.25 1.21 3.50
N SER A 37 -4.20 2.31 2.76
CA SER A 37 -5.39 2.98 2.23
C SER A 37 -5.74 2.63 0.80
N ASN A 38 -4.87 1.98 0.02
CA ASN A 38 -5.08 1.73 -1.41
C ASN A 38 -4.77 0.29 -1.85
N CYS A 39 -4.43 -0.62 -0.95
CA CYS A 39 -4.07 -1.98 -1.33
C CYS A 39 -5.28 -2.78 -1.82
N THR A 40 -4.99 -3.71 -2.72
CA THR A 40 -5.88 -4.79 -3.12
C THR A 40 -5.35 -6.13 -2.65
N VAL A 41 -6.19 -7.17 -2.72
CA VAL A 41 -5.76 -8.56 -2.50
C VAL A 41 -4.78 -8.96 -3.59
N GLY A 42 -3.60 -9.38 -3.17
CA GLY A 42 -2.54 -9.84 -4.06
C GLY A 42 -2.78 -11.26 -4.55
N TYR A 43 -1.96 -11.69 -5.51
CA TYR A 43 -2.08 -13.02 -6.11
C TYR A 43 -1.76 -14.18 -5.16
N ARG A 44 -1.05 -13.91 -4.05
CA ARG A 44 -0.70 -14.92 -3.06
C ARG A 44 -1.63 -14.81 -1.84
N PRO A 45 -1.97 -15.93 -1.18
CA PRO A 45 -2.74 -15.90 0.06
C PRO A 45 -2.10 -14.96 1.08
N ALA A 46 -2.95 -14.15 1.73
CA ALA A 46 -2.56 -13.20 2.78
C ALA A 46 -1.52 -12.13 2.37
N VAL A 47 -1.35 -11.91 1.07
CA VAL A 47 -0.51 -10.84 0.50
C VAL A 47 -1.39 -9.75 -0.10
N PHE A 48 -1.06 -8.49 0.14
CA PHE A 48 -1.77 -7.33 -0.43
C PHE A 48 -0.81 -6.47 -1.24
N CYS A 49 -1.31 -5.78 -2.25
CA CYS A 49 -0.47 -5.01 -3.17
C CYS A 49 -1.11 -3.65 -3.53
N THR A 50 -0.30 -2.60 -3.58
CA THR A 50 -0.61 -1.33 -4.22
C THR A 50 0.40 -1.07 -5.32
N THR A 51 -0.02 -1.16 -6.58
CA THR A 51 0.80 -0.78 -7.74
C THR A 51 0.55 0.67 -8.11
N LEU A 52 1.51 1.30 -8.79
CA LEU A 52 1.32 2.67 -9.29
C LEU A 52 0.13 2.75 -10.26
N SER A 53 -0.03 1.76 -11.15
CA SER A 53 -1.19 1.69 -12.05
C SER A 53 -2.52 1.56 -11.30
N HIS A 54 -2.55 0.89 -10.14
CA HIS A 54 -3.77 0.82 -9.33
C HIS A 54 -4.14 2.21 -8.77
N LEU A 55 -3.16 2.97 -8.27
CA LEU A 55 -3.40 4.34 -7.80
C LEU A 55 -4.00 5.23 -8.90
N LEU A 56 -3.55 5.09 -10.14
CA LEU A 56 -4.12 5.78 -11.31
C LEU A 56 -5.56 5.30 -11.57
N ALA A 57 -5.78 3.98 -11.57
CA ALA A 57 -7.09 3.39 -11.83
C ALA A 57 -8.16 3.75 -10.78
N THR A 58 -7.74 4.05 -9.54
CA THR A 58 -8.65 4.44 -8.45
C THR A 58 -8.72 5.94 -8.22
N ASN A 59 -8.43 6.74 -9.25
CA ASN A 59 -8.46 8.20 -9.20
C ASN A 59 -7.60 8.81 -8.08
N SER A 60 -6.47 8.17 -7.77
CA SER A 60 -5.46 8.64 -6.81
C SER A 60 -4.07 8.83 -7.43
N PRO A 61 -3.93 9.39 -8.66
CA PRO A 61 -2.63 9.46 -9.34
C PRO A 61 -1.63 10.36 -8.61
N HIS A 62 -2.11 11.36 -7.85
CA HIS A 62 -1.26 12.24 -7.05
C HIS A 62 -0.43 11.47 -5.99
N LEU A 63 -0.89 10.28 -5.54
CA LEU A 63 -0.14 9.46 -4.59
C LEU A 63 1.09 8.78 -5.18
N ILE A 64 1.38 8.93 -6.48
CA ILE A 64 2.67 8.49 -7.05
C ILE A 64 3.82 9.43 -6.64
N MET A 65 3.52 10.68 -6.27
CA MET A 65 4.53 11.71 -6.02
C MET A 65 5.58 11.31 -4.96
N PRO A 66 5.21 10.71 -3.81
CA PRO A 66 6.20 10.25 -2.83
C PRO A 66 7.14 9.15 -3.34
N PHE A 67 6.77 8.43 -4.39
CA PHE A 67 7.60 7.38 -4.99
C PHE A 67 8.66 7.95 -5.93
N VAL A 68 8.39 9.05 -6.63
CA VAL A 68 9.25 9.58 -7.71
C VAL A 68 10.71 9.75 -7.28
N PRO A 69 11.04 10.56 -6.25
CA PRO A 69 12.44 10.74 -5.85
C PRO A 69 13.06 9.45 -5.28
N LEU A 70 12.25 8.57 -4.69
CA LEU A 70 12.75 7.32 -4.13
C LEU A 70 13.09 6.31 -5.22
N ARG A 71 12.27 6.21 -6.29
CA ARG A 71 12.51 5.34 -7.45
C ARG A 71 13.83 5.73 -8.14
N GLU A 72 14.06 7.02 -8.34
CA GLU A 72 15.31 7.52 -8.92
C GLU A 72 16.52 7.17 -8.06
N ARG A 73 16.48 7.51 -6.77
CA ARG A 73 17.56 7.20 -5.83
C ARG A 73 17.85 5.70 -5.73
N LEU A 74 16.82 4.86 -5.78
CA LEU A 74 16.98 3.40 -5.76
C LEU A 74 17.62 2.90 -7.05
N ARG A 75 17.16 3.37 -8.22
CA ARG A 75 17.76 3.03 -9.52
C ARG A 75 19.24 3.40 -9.56
N GLU A 76 19.57 4.65 -9.24
CA GLU A 76 20.96 5.15 -9.21
C GLU A 76 21.83 4.32 -8.26
N LYS A 77 21.30 3.96 -7.09
CA LYS A 77 22.06 3.16 -6.12
C LYS A 77 22.26 1.71 -6.57
N VAL A 78 21.27 1.10 -7.22
CA VAL A 78 21.42 -0.23 -7.83
C VAL A 78 22.47 -0.18 -8.93
N GLU A 79 22.41 0.82 -9.79
CA GLU A 79 23.38 1.04 -10.86
C GLU A 79 24.82 1.19 -10.33
N GLU A 80 25.03 2.01 -9.31
CA GLU A 80 26.32 2.19 -8.64
C GLU A 80 26.85 0.87 -8.03
N VAL A 81 25.97 0.14 -7.32
CA VAL A 81 26.33 -1.09 -6.62
C VAL A 81 26.74 -2.19 -7.59
N PHE A 82 26.04 -2.33 -8.70
CA PHE A 82 26.28 -3.37 -9.71
C PHE A 82 27.12 -2.91 -10.89
N LYS A 83 27.62 -1.66 -10.88
CA LYS A 83 28.47 -1.06 -11.93
C LYS A 83 27.83 -1.13 -13.31
N CYS A 84 26.58 -0.69 -13.38
CA CYS A 84 25.75 -0.69 -14.57
C CYS A 84 25.04 0.65 -14.78
N GLU A 85 25.77 1.73 -14.56
CA GLU A 85 25.28 3.10 -14.64
C GLU A 85 24.60 3.40 -15.97
N TYR A 86 23.41 4.00 -15.87
CA TYR A 86 22.54 4.39 -16.99
C TYR A 86 22.00 3.24 -17.84
N GLU A 87 22.10 2.00 -17.37
CA GLU A 87 21.63 0.83 -18.12
C GLU A 87 20.24 0.34 -17.69
N LEU A 88 19.67 0.87 -16.60
CA LEU A 88 18.46 0.31 -16.01
C LEU A 88 17.21 1.16 -16.25
N VAL A 89 16.11 0.46 -16.54
CA VAL A 89 14.75 0.99 -16.39
C VAL A 89 14.07 0.31 -15.20
N VAL A 90 13.12 1.02 -14.59
CA VAL A 90 12.25 0.42 -13.57
C VAL A 90 11.20 -0.43 -14.28
N GLU A 91 11.23 -1.74 -14.05
CA GLU A 91 10.27 -2.68 -14.67
C GLU A 91 8.93 -2.69 -13.94
N PHE A 92 8.99 -2.55 -12.61
CA PHE A 92 7.82 -2.60 -11.74
C PHE A 92 8.11 -1.92 -10.41
N THR A 93 7.13 -1.19 -9.92
CA THR A 93 7.10 -0.61 -8.58
C THR A 93 5.82 -1.04 -7.85
N GLY A 94 5.96 -1.60 -6.65
CA GLY A 94 4.80 -1.95 -5.83
C GLY A 94 5.08 -1.88 -4.34
N LEU A 95 4.08 -1.38 -3.61
CA LEU A 95 3.98 -1.62 -2.17
C LEU A 95 3.36 -3.01 -1.99
N ILE A 96 4.02 -3.84 -1.19
CA ILE A 96 3.61 -5.21 -0.94
C ILE A 96 3.57 -5.40 0.56
N SER A 97 2.45 -5.95 1.06
CA SER A 97 2.36 -6.38 2.43
C SER A 97 2.02 -7.86 2.58
N TRP A 98 2.58 -8.46 3.62
CA TRP A 98 2.44 -9.87 3.94
C TRP A 98 1.85 -9.93 5.34
N SER A 99 0.65 -10.46 5.46
CA SER A 99 -0.02 -10.65 6.75
C SER A 99 0.18 -12.07 7.27
N ARG A 100 -0.31 -12.34 8.48
CA ARG A 100 -0.20 -13.65 9.13
C ARG A 100 -0.57 -14.81 8.19
N GLY A 101 0.27 -15.84 8.16
CA GLY A 101 0.15 -17.02 7.30
C GLY A 101 0.77 -16.87 5.91
N ALA A 102 1.09 -15.65 5.47
CA ALA A 102 1.77 -15.45 4.20
C ALA A 102 3.24 -15.92 4.29
N SER A 103 3.72 -16.60 3.25
CA SER A 103 5.12 -17.02 3.11
C SER A 103 5.46 -17.24 1.63
N ILE A 104 6.74 -17.31 1.30
CA ILE A 104 7.19 -17.71 -0.04
C ILE A 104 8.44 -18.58 0.05
N GLY A 105 8.35 -19.77 -0.53
CA GLY A 105 9.48 -20.70 -0.59
C GLY A 105 10.60 -20.21 -1.52
N TRP A 106 11.65 -21.01 -1.61
CA TRP A 106 12.83 -20.71 -2.43
C TRP A 106 12.49 -20.43 -3.89
N HIS A 107 12.89 -19.26 -4.37
CA HIS A 107 12.69 -18.83 -5.75
C HIS A 107 13.74 -17.80 -6.18
N THR A 108 13.75 -17.51 -7.48
CA THR A 108 14.42 -16.34 -8.08
C THR A 108 13.36 -15.40 -8.63
N ASP A 109 13.69 -14.12 -8.78
CA ASP A 109 12.76 -13.13 -9.29
C ASP A 109 12.53 -13.26 -10.81
N ASP A 110 13.45 -13.93 -11.51
CA ASP A 110 13.39 -14.23 -12.95
C ASP A 110 12.80 -15.64 -13.27
N ASN A 111 12.18 -16.31 -12.29
CA ASN A 111 11.86 -17.75 -12.36
C ASN A 111 10.78 -18.16 -13.38
N ARG A 112 10.09 -17.22 -14.04
CA ARG A 112 9.00 -17.48 -14.99
C ARG A 112 9.22 -16.75 -16.30
N PRO A 113 8.71 -17.25 -17.45
CA PRO A 113 8.93 -16.63 -18.75
C PRO A 113 8.59 -15.13 -18.81
N TYR A 114 7.51 -14.71 -18.15
CA TYR A 114 7.07 -13.31 -18.12
C TYR A 114 7.82 -12.44 -17.09
N LEU A 115 8.78 -13.01 -16.35
CA LEU A 115 9.63 -12.34 -15.38
C LEU A 115 11.11 -12.35 -15.78
N LYS A 116 11.45 -13.03 -16.90
CA LYS A 116 12.84 -13.23 -17.34
C LYS A 116 13.60 -11.95 -17.67
N GLN A 117 12.87 -10.86 -17.89
CA GLN A 117 13.44 -9.53 -18.13
C GLN A 117 14.05 -8.87 -16.88
N ARG A 118 13.83 -9.41 -15.69
CA ARG A 118 14.32 -8.81 -14.44
C ARG A 118 15.81 -9.12 -14.28
N ASP A 119 16.61 -8.07 -14.17
CA ASP A 119 18.05 -8.18 -13.95
C ASP A 119 18.39 -7.97 -12.47
N TYR A 120 17.73 -7.01 -11.82
CA TYR A 120 17.99 -6.62 -10.43
C TYR A 120 16.70 -6.38 -9.65
N ALA A 121 16.80 -6.49 -8.34
CA ALA A 121 15.73 -6.18 -7.40
C ALA A 121 16.24 -5.24 -6.31
N ALA A 122 15.35 -4.37 -5.82
CA ALA A 122 15.53 -3.61 -4.59
C ALA A 122 14.30 -3.76 -3.70
N VAL A 123 14.49 -4.23 -2.47
CA VAL A 123 13.43 -4.41 -1.47
C VAL A 123 13.69 -3.46 -0.32
N CYS A 124 12.86 -2.43 -0.18
CA CYS A 124 12.91 -1.48 0.92
C CYS A 124 11.90 -1.85 2.00
N TYR A 125 12.34 -1.97 3.23
CA TYR A 125 11.49 -2.30 4.37
C TYR A 125 10.84 -1.03 4.93
N LEU A 126 9.52 -1.08 5.15
CA LEU A 126 8.75 0.10 5.57
C LEU A 126 8.37 0.06 7.05
N ASN A 127 8.48 -1.11 7.69
CA ASN A 127 8.15 -1.29 9.10
C ASN A 127 9.07 -2.32 9.78
N ASN A 128 9.00 -2.39 11.11
CA ASN A 128 10.02 -3.04 11.93
C ASN A 128 9.62 -4.46 12.35
N TYR A 129 10.53 -5.41 12.16
CA TYR A 129 10.44 -6.73 12.78
C TYR A 129 10.47 -6.59 14.32
N GLY A 130 9.59 -7.33 15.00
CA GLY A 130 9.49 -7.31 16.47
C GLY A 130 8.68 -6.15 17.05
N GLU A 131 8.36 -5.12 16.27
CA GLU A 131 7.50 -4.00 16.69
C GLU A 131 6.20 -3.89 15.89
N ASN A 132 6.18 -4.35 14.63
CA ASN A 132 5.00 -4.26 13.77
C ASN A 132 4.57 -5.61 13.21
N PHE A 133 5.47 -6.59 13.19
CA PHE A 133 5.20 -7.96 12.78
C PHE A 133 6.24 -8.94 13.35
N ARG A 134 5.96 -10.24 13.27
CA ARG A 134 6.87 -11.35 13.62
C ARG A 134 6.90 -12.40 12.51
N GLY A 135 7.95 -13.22 12.47
CA GLY A 135 8.23 -14.07 11.31
C GLY A 135 8.67 -13.23 10.10
N GLY A 136 8.39 -13.67 8.87
CA GLY A 136 8.63 -12.83 7.68
C GLY A 136 10.09 -12.47 7.42
N ILE A 137 11.04 -13.26 7.95
CA ILE A 137 12.47 -13.05 7.77
C ILE A 137 12.86 -13.40 6.33
N PHE A 138 13.74 -12.60 5.72
CA PHE A 138 14.15 -12.77 4.34
C PHE A 138 15.48 -13.53 4.27
N HIS A 139 15.51 -14.64 3.54
CA HIS A 139 16.66 -15.55 3.50
C HIS A 139 17.20 -15.71 2.07
N PHE A 140 18.52 -15.80 1.95
CA PHE A 140 19.20 -16.22 0.73
C PHE A 140 19.80 -17.61 0.93
N GLN A 141 19.71 -18.47 -0.08
CA GLN A 141 20.15 -19.86 0.04
C GLN A 141 21.68 -19.98 0.11
N LYS A 142 22.42 -19.05 -0.51
CA LYS A 142 23.88 -19.08 -0.61
C LYS A 142 24.48 -17.69 -0.53
N GLY A 143 25.65 -17.59 0.11
CA GLY A 143 26.49 -16.40 0.27
C GLY A 143 25.96 -15.40 1.30
N GLU A 144 26.61 -14.24 1.41
CA GLU A 144 26.32 -13.24 2.45
C GLU A 144 25.70 -11.94 1.92
N PRO A 145 24.93 -11.19 2.74
CA PRO A 145 24.31 -11.67 3.98
C PRO A 145 23.27 -12.78 3.68
N ALA A 146 23.36 -13.90 4.39
CA ALA A 146 22.46 -15.05 4.19
C ALA A 146 21.02 -14.80 4.71
N THR A 147 20.86 -13.86 5.64
CA THR A 147 19.57 -13.57 6.28
C THR A 147 19.45 -12.07 6.55
N ILE A 148 18.28 -11.52 6.26
CA ILE A 148 17.94 -10.14 6.49
C ILE A 148 16.75 -10.06 7.44
N VAL A 149 16.99 -9.43 8.59
CA VAL A 149 15.93 -9.02 9.52
C VAL A 149 15.40 -7.67 9.05
N PRO A 150 14.12 -7.57 8.65
CA PRO A 150 13.53 -6.33 8.17
C PRO A 150 13.50 -5.22 9.22
N MET A 151 14.01 -4.04 8.87
CA MET A 151 13.90 -2.83 9.68
C MET A 151 13.54 -1.65 8.80
N ALA A 152 12.64 -0.78 9.25
CA ALA A 152 12.18 0.37 8.49
C ALA A 152 13.35 1.24 8.02
N GLY A 153 13.36 1.55 6.73
CA GLY A 153 14.38 2.35 6.08
C GLY A 153 15.50 1.55 5.43
N ASP A 154 15.68 0.27 5.78
CA ASP A 154 16.70 -0.58 5.18
C ASP A 154 16.30 -1.02 3.78
N VAL A 155 17.28 -1.15 2.89
CA VAL A 155 17.10 -1.70 1.55
C VAL A 155 18.08 -2.85 1.30
N VAL A 156 17.59 -3.88 0.61
CA VAL A 156 18.41 -4.98 0.10
C VAL A 156 18.34 -4.97 -1.42
N MET A 157 19.49 -5.00 -2.07
CA MET A 157 19.64 -4.99 -3.52
C MET A 157 20.37 -6.26 -3.96
N TYR A 158 19.87 -6.95 -4.98
CA TYR A 158 20.40 -8.23 -5.42
C TYR A 158 20.09 -8.48 -6.91
N THR A 159 20.85 -9.36 -7.56
CA THR A 159 20.52 -9.82 -8.94
C THR A 159 19.27 -10.68 -8.92
N ALA A 160 18.40 -10.58 -9.92
CA ALA A 160 17.14 -11.32 -9.93
C ALA A 160 17.28 -12.82 -10.26
N ASP A 161 18.48 -13.25 -10.64
CA ASP A 161 18.79 -14.57 -11.20
C ASP A 161 19.09 -15.66 -10.14
N SER A 162 19.52 -16.82 -10.63
CA SER A 162 19.87 -17.99 -9.80
C SER A 162 21.02 -17.80 -8.81
N GLN A 163 21.72 -16.68 -8.84
CA GLN A 163 22.72 -16.35 -7.82
C GLN A 163 22.07 -15.87 -6.51
N ASN A 164 20.83 -15.42 -6.56
CA ASN A 164 20.13 -14.90 -5.40
C ASN A 164 18.82 -15.64 -5.17
N VAL A 165 18.88 -16.99 -5.09
CA VAL A 165 17.73 -17.79 -4.67
C VAL A 165 17.36 -17.43 -3.23
N HIS A 166 16.11 -17.05 -3.00
CA HIS A 166 15.65 -16.49 -1.74
C HIS A 166 14.24 -16.94 -1.34
N SER A 167 13.91 -16.76 -0.06
CA SER A 167 12.61 -17.08 0.53
C SER A 167 12.23 -16.07 1.61
N VAL A 168 10.93 -16.00 1.93
CA VAL A 168 10.44 -15.27 3.11
C VAL A 168 9.70 -16.27 3.99
N ASP A 169 10.16 -16.39 5.23
CA ASP A 169 9.51 -17.24 6.23
C ASP A 169 8.09 -16.76 6.52
N GLU A 170 7.26 -17.64 7.08
CA GLU A 170 5.88 -17.31 7.40
C GLU A 170 5.80 -16.10 8.34
N ILE A 171 4.90 -15.16 8.03
CA ILE A 171 4.53 -14.09 8.94
C ILE A 171 3.64 -14.71 10.01
N THR A 172 4.04 -14.61 11.27
CA THR A 172 3.36 -15.28 12.39
C THR A 172 2.43 -14.35 13.16
N ASP A 173 2.66 -13.03 13.06
CA ASP A 173 1.85 -11.98 13.69
C ASP A 173 2.09 -10.64 12.97
N GLY A 174 1.06 -9.80 12.88
CA GLY A 174 1.11 -8.48 12.23
C GLY A 174 1.22 -8.52 10.70
N GLU A 175 1.63 -7.38 10.14
CA GLU A 175 1.70 -7.14 8.70
C GLU A 175 3.11 -6.60 8.34
N ARG A 176 3.87 -7.32 7.50
CA ARG A 176 5.20 -6.93 7.00
C ARG A 176 5.05 -6.11 5.72
N LEU A 177 5.56 -4.88 5.68
CA LEU A 177 5.41 -3.97 4.54
C LEU A 177 6.75 -3.69 3.84
N THR A 178 6.76 -3.76 2.51
CA THR A 178 7.91 -3.43 1.68
C THR A 178 7.51 -2.59 0.47
N LEU A 179 8.40 -1.69 0.04
CA LEU A 179 8.43 -1.18 -1.32
C LEU A 179 9.39 -2.07 -2.13
N THR A 180 8.88 -2.70 -3.18
CA THR A 180 9.66 -3.58 -4.06
C THR A 180 9.77 -2.96 -5.44
N LEU A 181 11.00 -2.85 -5.93
CA LEU A 181 11.31 -2.48 -7.31
C LEU A 181 12.05 -3.62 -7.99
N TRP A 182 11.67 -3.87 -9.23
CA TRP A 182 12.46 -4.68 -10.15
C TRP A 182 12.98 -3.81 -11.29
N PHE A 183 14.18 -4.11 -11.74
CA PHE A 183 14.87 -3.37 -12.79
C PHE A 183 15.19 -4.29 -13.98
N SER A 184 15.18 -3.71 -15.17
CA SER A 184 15.54 -4.39 -16.41
C SER A 184 16.54 -3.55 -17.19
N ARG A 185 17.45 -4.21 -17.91
CA ARG A 185 18.29 -3.62 -18.96
C ARG A 185 17.56 -3.50 -20.29
N ASN A 186 16.40 -4.16 -20.41
CA ASN A 186 15.56 -4.10 -21.60
C ASN A 186 14.53 -2.97 -21.46
N GLY A 187 14.81 -1.84 -22.11
CA GLY A 187 13.95 -0.64 -22.11
C GLY A 187 12.51 -0.85 -22.59
N SER A 188 12.18 -1.94 -23.29
CA SER A 188 10.79 -2.28 -23.62
C SER A 188 9.91 -2.64 -22.42
N HIS A 189 10.52 -2.86 -21.25
CA HIS A 189 9.84 -3.16 -20.00
C HIS A 189 9.70 -1.96 -19.07
N ASP A 190 10.05 -0.74 -19.52
CA ASP A 190 9.92 0.47 -18.72
C ASP A 190 8.48 0.70 -18.23
N GLU A 191 8.32 0.77 -16.91
CA GLU A 191 7.06 1.07 -16.23
C GLU A 191 6.62 2.51 -16.49
N ASP A 192 7.56 3.45 -16.60
CA ASP A 192 7.24 4.87 -16.71
C ASP A 192 6.46 5.19 -17.97
N ALA A 193 6.87 4.64 -19.12
CA ALA A 193 6.17 4.84 -20.38
C ALA A 193 4.68 4.43 -20.29
N LYS A 194 4.38 3.34 -19.57
CA LYS A 194 3.01 2.87 -19.34
C LYS A 194 2.24 3.82 -18.41
N LEU A 195 2.86 4.24 -17.31
CA LEU A 195 2.25 5.16 -16.34
C LEU A 195 1.97 6.54 -16.97
N VAL A 196 2.92 7.09 -17.72
CA VAL A 196 2.76 8.35 -18.45
C VAL A 196 1.62 8.25 -19.47
N SER A 197 1.53 7.13 -20.20
CA SER A 197 0.42 6.89 -21.13
C SER A 197 -0.94 6.92 -20.41
N LEU A 198 -1.06 6.24 -19.27
CA LEU A 198 -2.29 6.23 -18.46
C LEU A 198 -2.63 7.62 -17.89
N LEU A 199 -1.64 8.34 -17.37
CA LEU A 199 -1.82 9.73 -16.88
C LEU A 199 -2.32 10.65 -17.99
N CYS A 200 -1.79 10.52 -19.21
CA CYS A 200 -2.26 11.30 -20.35
C CYS A 200 -3.72 10.99 -20.71
N THR A 201 -4.18 9.75 -20.54
CA THR A 201 -5.59 9.40 -20.76
C THR A 201 -6.49 10.06 -19.72
N LEU A 202 -6.06 10.08 -18.45
CA LEU A 202 -6.80 10.74 -17.37
C LEU A 202 -6.90 12.26 -17.57
N ASP A 203 -5.80 12.91 -17.94
CA ASP A 203 -5.75 14.36 -18.21
C ASP A 203 -6.76 14.78 -19.30
N ASN A 204 -6.90 13.98 -20.35
CA ASN A 204 -7.86 14.25 -21.42
C ASN A 204 -9.33 14.00 -21.04
N LEU A 205 -9.58 13.18 -20.01
CA LEU A 205 -10.93 12.77 -19.59
C LEU A 205 -11.53 13.72 -18.55
N HIS A 206 -10.70 14.40 -17.77
CA HIS A 206 -11.12 15.18 -16.60
C HIS A 206 -10.87 16.69 -16.80
N ASN A 207 -11.88 17.38 -17.35
CA ASN A 207 -11.96 18.86 -17.36
C ASN A 207 -12.65 19.44 -16.09
N GLU A 208 -12.95 18.62 -15.08
CA GLU A 208 -13.76 18.99 -13.90
C GLU A 208 -12.96 18.84 -12.59
N PRO A 209 -13.20 19.71 -11.58
CA PRO A 209 -12.42 19.80 -10.34
C PRO A 209 -12.56 18.61 -9.35
N ALA A 210 -13.25 17.52 -9.71
CA ALA A 210 -13.42 16.33 -8.87
C ALA A 210 -12.20 15.37 -8.88
N LEU A 211 -11.01 15.88 -9.23
CA LEU A 211 -9.77 15.13 -9.48
C LEU A 211 -9.10 14.48 -8.24
N HIS A 212 -9.74 14.54 -7.08
CA HIS A 212 -9.08 14.22 -5.79
C HIS A 212 -9.81 13.16 -4.97
N VAL A 213 -11.04 12.82 -5.35
CA VAL A 213 -11.82 11.84 -4.60
C VAL A 213 -11.53 10.45 -5.17
N PRO A 214 -10.96 9.54 -4.37
CA PRO A 214 -10.61 8.21 -4.85
C PRO A 214 -11.89 7.45 -5.24
N PHE A 215 -11.79 6.59 -6.25
CA PHE A 215 -12.88 5.75 -6.72
C PHE A 215 -12.46 4.28 -6.62
N PRO A 216 -13.19 3.44 -5.87
CA PRO A 216 -12.77 2.06 -5.75
C PRO A 216 -12.81 1.27 -7.07
N ALA A 217 -11.89 0.30 -7.20
CA ALA A 217 -11.94 -0.69 -8.27
C ALA A 217 -13.06 -1.73 -8.03
N SER A 218 -13.09 -2.80 -8.84
CA SER A 218 -14.01 -3.92 -8.63
C SER A 218 -13.90 -4.47 -7.21
N SER A 219 -15.03 -4.72 -6.55
CA SER A 219 -15.11 -5.30 -5.19
C SER A 219 -14.34 -6.62 -5.06
N THR A 220 -14.27 -7.41 -6.13
CA THR A 220 -13.50 -8.66 -6.19
C THR A 220 -12.02 -8.47 -5.91
N MET A 221 -11.45 -7.28 -6.20
CA MET A 221 -10.06 -6.96 -5.90
C MET A 221 -9.82 -6.70 -4.41
N TYR A 222 -10.88 -6.45 -3.63
CA TYR A 222 -10.81 -6.14 -2.20
C TYR A 222 -11.32 -7.29 -1.32
N TRP A 223 -11.92 -8.33 -1.89
CA TRP A 223 -12.42 -9.46 -1.12
C TRP A 223 -11.29 -10.44 -0.77
N PHE A 224 -10.98 -10.54 0.52
CA PHE A 224 -9.94 -11.42 1.05
C PHE A 224 -10.55 -12.65 1.72
N SER A 225 -10.04 -13.82 1.36
CA SER A 225 -10.39 -15.12 1.94
C SER A 225 -9.13 -15.97 2.08
N THR A 226 -9.06 -16.80 3.13
CA THR A 226 -7.98 -17.78 3.34
C THR A 226 -8.13 -19.01 2.45
N ASP A 227 -9.36 -19.36 2.10
CA ASP A 227 -9.67 -20.48 1.22
C ASP A 227 -9.98 -19.99 -0.20
N HIS A 228 -9.46 -20.72 -1.20
CA HIS A 228 -9.74 -20.51 -2.62
C HIS A 228 -11.16 -20.92 -3.03
N ASP A 229 -12.06 -21.17 -2.06
CA ASP A 229 -13.43 -21.60 -2.34
C ASP A 229 -14.24 -20.48 -3.00
N SER A 230 -14.83 -20.83 -4.15
CA SER A 230 -15.53 -19.95 -5.09
C SER A 230 -16.80 -19.30 -4.54
N ASP A 231 -17.28 -19.71 -3.37
CA ASP A 231 -18.64 -19.42 -2.93
C ASP A 231 -18.75 -18.16 -2.05
N HIS A 232 -17.65 -17.42 -1.85
CA HIS A 232 -17.59 -16.23 -0.99
C HIS A 232 -18.22 -16.47 0.41
N GLN A 233 -18.29 -17.71 0.89
CA GLN A 233 -18.95 -18.05 2.15
C GLN A 233 -18.15 -17.56 3.36
N GLN A 234 -16.85 -17.36 3.19
CA GLN A 234 -15.93 -16.85 4.19
C GLN A 234 -15.08 -15.70 3.61
N GLY A 235 -14.55 -14.86 4.49
CA GLY A 235 -13.71 -13.72 4.12
C GLY A 235 -14.27 -12.36 4.52
N CYS A 236 -13.61 -11.31 4.02
CA CYS A 236 -13.96 -9.93 4.31
C CYS A 236 -13.51 -8.97 3.21
N ASP A 237 -14.18 -7.83 3.09
CA ASP A 237 -13.65 -6.69 2.34
C ASP A 237 -12.50 -6.05 3.13
N ILE A 238 -11.30 -6.00 2.55
CA ILE A 238 -10.10 -5.52 3.26
C ILE A 238 -10.17 -4.03 3.61
N ARG A 239 -10.94 -3.22 2.87
CA ARG A 239 -11.07 -1.79 3.16
C ARG A 239 -11.89 -1.62 4.44
N PHE A 240 -13.00 -2.36 4.52
CA PHE A 240 -13.82 -2.40 5.73
C PHE A 240 -13.07 -3.04 6.90
N ALA A 241 -12.35 -4.14 6.68
CA ALA A 241 -11.54 -4.79 7.70
C ALA A 241 -10.51 -3.84 8.34
N ARG A 242 -9.83 -3.04 7.52
CA ARG A 242 -8.87 -2.03 8.01
C ARG A 242 -9.53 -0.91 8.81
N LEU A 243 -10.72 -0.46 8.40
CA LEU A 243 -11.52 0.49 9.19
C LEU A 243 -11.91 -0.11 10.54
N LEU A 244 -12.40 -1.36 10.52
CA LEU A 244 -12.90 -2.06 11.69
C LEU A 244 -11.82 -2.29 12.75
N VAL A 245 -10.62 -2.72 12.35
CA VAL A 245 -9.47 -2.90 13.26
C VAL A 245 -9.04 -1.57 13.90
N LEU A 246 -9.28 -0.45 13.23
CA LEU A 246 -9.05 0.89 13.78
C LEU A 246 -10.22 1.41 14.63
N GLY A 247 -11.29 0.61 14.78
CA GLY A 247 -12.47 0.91 15.58
C GLY A 247 -13.60 1.62 14.83
N PHE A 248 -13.57 1.65 13.49
CA PHE A 248 -14.59 2.29 12.68
C PHE A 248 -15.52 1.29 12.02
N ASP A 249 -16.82 1.55 12.11
CA ASP A 249 -17.87 0.91 11.34
C ASP A 249 -18.42 1.87 10.27
N LEU A 250 -19.26 1.36 9.36
CA LEU A 250 -19.83 2.11 8.24
C LEU A 250 -21.34 2.26 8.40
N TYR A 251 -21.84 3.45 8.05
CA TYR A 251 -23.27 3.72 7.91
C TYR A 251 -23.55 4.31 6.52
N SER A 252 -24.56 3.77 5.85
CA SER A 252 -25.08 4.33 4.59
C SER A 252 -26.55 4.68 4.80
N SER A 253 -27.02 5.84 4.32
CA SER A 253 -28.42 6.26 4.47
C SER A 253 -29.37 5.37 3.66
N PRO A 254 -30.64 5.20 4.06
CA PRO A 254 -31.65 4.54 3.24
C PRO A 254 -31.87 5.30 1.93
N ASP A 255 -31.58 4.65 0.81
CA ASP A 255 -32.23 4.99 -0.46
C ASP A 255 -33.70 4.58 -0.37
N GLU A 256 -34.62 5.37 -0.94
CA GLU A 256 -36.06 5.03 -1.03
C GLU A 256 -36.33 3.68 -1.73
N SER A 257 -35.32 3.10 -2.39
CA SER A 257 -35.34 1.79 -3.07
C SER A 257 -34.67 0.65 -2.31
N CYS A 258 -34.05 0.88 -1.14
CA CYS A 258 -33.26 -0.13 -0.43
C CYS A 258 -33.92 -0.61 0.88
N SER A 259 -34.83 -1.57 0.77
CA SER A 259 -35.15 -2.48 1.88
C SER A 259 -34.04 -3.54 1.98
N PHE A 260 -33.61 -3.89 3.20
CA PHE A 260 -32.71 -5.02 3.49
C PHE A 260 -33.43 -6.39 3.43
N GLU A 261 -34.65 -6.41 2.90
CA GLU A 261 -35.50 -7.59 2.84
C GLU A 261 -35.48 -8.16 1.42
N SER A 262 -34.55 -9.09 1.15
CA SER A 262 -34.78 -10.34 0.40
C SER A 262 -33.46 -10.95 -0.14
N ASP A 263 -33.47 -12.29 -0.21
CA ASP A 263 -32.44 -13.24 -0.67
C ASP A 263 -31.87 -13.07 -2.10
N SER A 264 -31.95 -11.89 -2.71
CA SER A 264 -31.27 -11.62 -3.98
C SER A 264 -29.95 -10.89 -3.73
N GLY A 265 -28.83 -11.50 -4.10
CA GLY A 265 -27.48 -10.98 -3.90
C GLY A 265 -27.36 -9.49 -4.20
N TYR A 266 -27.31 -8.68 -3.14
CA TYR A 266 -26.99 -7.26 -3.23
C TYR A 266 -25.61 -7.12 -3.85
N ASP A 267 -25.46 -6.20 -4.79
CA ASP A 267 -24.14 -5.84 -5.27
C ASP A 267 -23.45 -5.00 -4.19
N ILE A 268 -22.75 -5.68 -3.28
CA ILE A 268 -21.89 -5.08 -2.24
C ILE A 268 -20.99 -4.00 -2.85
N SER A 269 -20.62 -4.16 -4.12
CA SER A 269 -19.87 -3.16 -4.88
C SER A 269 -20.62 -1.83 -4.91
N GLU A 270 -21.88 -1.80 -5.35
CA GLU A 270 -22.64 -0.54 -5.47
C GLU A 270 -22.74 0.22 -4.15
N LEU A 271 -22.96 -0.48 -3.04
CA LEU A 271 -23.07 0.15 -1.72
C LEU A 271 -21.76 0.87 -1.32
N LEU A 272 -20.63 0.22 -1.53
CA LEU A 272 -19.32 0.75 -1.15
C LEU A 272 -18.84 1.88 -2.07
N MET A 273 -19.48 2.04 -3.23
CA MET A 273 -19.26 3.17 -4.15
C MET A 273 -20.13 4.39 -3.81
N LYS A 274 -21.21 4.21 -3.04
CA LYS A 274 -22.13 5.28 -2.66
C LYS A 274 -21.58 6.09 -1.47
N PRO A 275 -22.09 7.32 -1.28
CA PRO A 275 -21.77 8.11 -0.11
C PRO A 275 -22.14 7.39 1.19
N LEU A 276 -21.25 7.51 2.18
CA LEU A 276 -21.36 6.84 3.47
C LEU A 276 -20.79 7.68 4.61
N HIS A 277 -21.04 7.24 5.83
CA HIS A 277 -20.61 7.89 7.06
C HIS A 277 -19.80 6.91 7.91
N LEU A 278 -18.93 7.47 8.75
CA LEU A 278 -18.16 6.71 9.72
C LEU A 278 -18.88 6.63 11.06
N VAL A 279 -18.78 5.46 11.68
CA VAL A 279 -19.32 5.18 13.00
C VAL A 279 -18.19 4.72 13.90
N ARG A 280 -18.16 5.15 15.16
CA ARG A 280 -17.23 4.64 16.18
C ARG A 280 -17.99 4.43 17.48
N GLY A 281 -18.10 3.18 17.93
CA GLY A 281 -18.93 2.86 19.09
C GLY A 281 -20.40 3.25 18.84
N ASP A 282 -20.96 4.08 19.72
CA ASP A 282 -22.34 4.56 19.62
C ASP A 282 -22.47 5.95 18.97
N GLU A 283 -21.40 6.44 18.36
CA GLU A 283 -21.31 7.78 17.77
C GLU A 283 -21.28 7.68 16.23
N LEU A 284 -22.17 8.43 15.58
CA LEU A 284 -22.20 8.63 14.13
C LEU A 284 -21.57 9.98 13.79
N PHE A 285 -20.57 9.95 12.92
CA PHE A 285 -19.98 11.15 12.36
C PHE A 285 -20.77 11.59 11.13
N THR A 286 -21.36 12.78 11.20
CA THR A 286 -22.33 13.28 10.20
C THR A 286 -21.67 13.82 8.93
N VAL A 287 -20.33 13.85 8.85
CA VAL A 287 -19.65 14.18 7.61
C VAL A 287 -19.74 12.99 6.68
N GLU A 288 -20.24 13.24 5.47
CA GLU A 288 -20.37 12.26 4.42
C GLU A 288 -19.04 12.10 3.67
N PHE A 289 -18.65 10.84 3.43
CA PHE A 289 -17.55 10.46 2.57
C PHE A 289 -18.11 9.91 1.26
N ALA A 290 -17.57 10.37 0.13
CA ALA A 290 -17.98 9.95 -1.20
C ALA A 290 -18.10 8.42 -1.42
N ASN A 291 -17.23 7.63 -0.79
CA ASN A 291 -17.23 6.16 -0.84
C ASN A 291 -16.29 5.58 0.23
N VAL A 292 -16.22 4.25 0.32
CA VAL A 292 -15.39 3.56 1.33
C VAL A 292 -13.89 3.84 1.19
N LEU A 293 -13.39 4.04 -0.03
CA LEU A 293 -11.96 4.28 -0.26
C LEU A 293 -11.56 5.68 0.21
N HIS A 294 -12.43 6.68 -0.03
CA HIS A 294 -12.25 8.03 0.51
C HIS A 294 -12.24 8.02 2.04
N ALA A 295 -13.19 7.33 2.67
CA ALA A 295 -13.22 7.18 4.13
C ALA A 295 -11.95 6.49 4.67
N LEU A 296 -11.51 5.40 4.03
CA LEU A 296 -10.30 4.68 4.43
C LEU A 296 -9.03 5.53 4.29
N GLN A 297 -8.88 6.28 3.19
CA GLN A 297 -7.73 7.16 3.01
C GLN A 297 -7.65 8.22 4.11
N VAL A 298 -8.77 8.87 4.45
CA VAL A 298 -8.80 9.86 5.54
C VAL A 298 -8.48 9.22 6.88
N VAL A 299 -9.05 8.05 7.18
CA VAL A 299 -8.79 7.33 8.44
C VAL A 299 -7.32 6.95 8.58
N GLN A 300 -6.72 6.35 7.54
CA GLN A 300 -5.30 5.99 7.55
C GLN A 300 -4.40 7.23 7.64
N PHE A 301 -4.77 8.33 6.98
CA PHE A 301 -4.05 9.59 7.07
C PHE A 301 -4.07 10.17 8.48
N TYR A 302 -5.21 10.12 9.17
CA TYR A 302 -5.34 10.53 10.56
C TYR A 302 -4.34 9.78 11.45
N PHE A 303 -4.30 8.44 11.38
CA PHE A 303 -3.37 7.64 12.19
C PHE A 303 -1.90 7.85 11.82
N TRP A 304 -1.60 8.13 10.55
CA TRP A 304 -0.25 8.52 10.14
C TRP A 304 0.17 9.86 10.78
N LYS A 305 -0.72 10.86 10.81
CA LYS A 305 -0.44 12.20 11.31
C LYS A 305 -0.72 12.39 12.81
N GLU A 306 -1.35 11.43 13.50
CA GLU A 306 -1.75 11.53 14.91
C GLU A 306 -0.58 11.85 15.84
N SER A 307 0.63 11.38 15.52
CA SER A 307 1.85 11.72 16.26
C SER A 307 2.23 13.21 16.25
N GLY A 308 1.72 13.99 15.28
CA GLY A 308 1.95 15.44 15.16
C GLY A 308 0.73 16.32 15.48
N LEU A 309 -0.48 15.77 15.59
CA LEU A 309 -1.72 16.53 15.81
C LEU A 309 -2.07 16.80 17.28
N GLN A 310 -1.35 16.21 18.24
CA GLN A 310 -1.69 16.30 19.67
C GLN A 310 -1.51 17.69 20.33
N ASN A 311 -1.14 18.74 19.58
CA ASN A 311 -0.68 20.02 20.16
C ASN A 311 -1.63 21.22 20.01
N SER A 312 -2.89 21.05 19.61
CA SER A 312 -3.86 22.18 19.63
C SER A 312 -5.23 21.75 20.13
N VAL A 313 -5.38 21.66 21.45
CA VAL A 313 -6.69 21.63 22.10
C VAL A 313 -7.32 23.01 21.93
N VAL A 314 -8.00 23.21 20.81
CA VAL A 314 -9.07 24.20 20.72
C VAL A 314 -10.35 23.40 20.90
N GLU A 315 -10.99 23.56 22.07
CA GLU A 315 -12.36 23.09 22.29
C GLU A 315 -13.25 23.75 21.23
N ARG A 316 -13.50 23.03 20.14
CA ARG A 316 -14.57 23.36 19.19
C ARG A 316 -15.72 22.44 19.48
N ASP A 317 -16.92 23.00 19.55
CA ASP A 317 -18.15 22.22 19.61
C ASP A 317 -18.22 21.26 18.42
N ILE A 318 -18.37 19.97 18.73
CA ILE A 318 -18.47 18.91 17.73
C ILE A 318 -19.92 18.88 17.23
N ASN A 319 -20.26 19.77 16.31
CA ASN A 319 -21.59 19.77 15.67
C ASN A 319 -21.78 18.58 14.71
N ASN A 320 -20.72 17.84 14.40
CA ASN A 320 -20.72 16.78 13.39
C ASN A 320 -20.79 15.36 13.98
N VAL A 321 -21.11 15.21 15.26
CA VAL A 321 -21.25 13.88 15.90
C VAL A 321 -22.59 13.80 16.58
N ILE A 322 -23.33 12.73 16.29
CA ILE A 322 -24.62 12.44 16.90
C ILE A 322 -24.67 11.02 17.46
N PRO A 323 -25.43 10.77 18.53
CA PRO A 323 -25.68 9.41 19.00
C PRO A 323 -26.43 8.59 17.94
N LEU A 324 -26.06 7.32 17.79
CA LEU A 324 -26.80 6.40 16.91
C LEU A 324 -28.22 6.16 17.42
N SER A 325 -29.19 6.29 16.53
CA SER A 325 -30.53 5.75 16.73
C SER A 325 -30.54 4.22 16.60
N LEU A 326 -31.58 3.57 17.14
CA LEU A 326 -31.74 2.11 17.06
C LEU A 326 -31.72 1.59 15.61
N ALA A 327 -32.45 2.26 14.71
CA ALA A 327 -32.52 1.90 13.29
C ALA A 327 -31.15 2.04 12.59
N GLN A 328 -30.37 3.07 12.94
CA GLN A 328 -29.02 3.24 12.40
C GLN A 328 -28.09 2.13 12.89
N ARG A 329 -28.19 1.73 14.17
CA ARG A 329 -27.39 0.64 14.74
C ARG A 329 -27.68 -0.70 14.06
N GLU A 330 -28.95 -1.01 13.82
CA GLU A 330 -29.35 -2.22 13.07
C GLU A 330 -28.74 -2.24 11.67
N ARG A 331 -28.74 -1.09 11.00
CA ARG A 331 -28.15 -0.93 9.66
C ARG A 331 -26.64 -1.10 9.66
N VAL A 332 -25.93 -0.49 10.61
CA VAL A 332 -24.48 -0.67 10.79
C VAL A 332 -24.15 -2.16 10.98
N ASN A 333 -24.91 -2.85 11.84
CA ASN A 333 -24.72 -4.28 12.08
C ASN A 333 -25.00 -5.14 10.83
N ALA A 334 -26.02 -4.79 10.06
CA ALA A 334 -26.32 -5.47 8.79
C ALA A 334 -25.17 -5.32 7.78
N LEU A 335 -24.65 -4.10 7.61
CA LEU A 335 -23.49 -3.85 6.73
C LEU A 335 -22.25 -4.60 7.19
N LYS A 336 -21.99 -4.59 8.49
CA LYS A 336 -20.88 -5.31 9.10
C LYS A 336 -20.95 -6.80 8.78
N HIS A 337 -22.10 -7.44 8.95
CA HIS A 337 -22.29 -8.86 8.65
C HIS A 337 -22.09 -9.20 7.16
N ILE A 338 -22.44 -8.28 6.25
CA ILE A 338 -22.25 -8.46 4.80
C ILE A 338 -20.77 -8.35 4.41
N LEU A 339 -20.08 -7.33 4.94
CA LEU A 339 -18.69 -6.99 4.60
C LEU A 339 -17.64 -7.81 5.36
N MET A 340 -18.05 -8.42 6.47
CA MET A 340 -17.19 -9.15 7.39
C MET A 340 -17.87 -10.46 7.79
N LYS A 341 -17.52 -11.54 7.10
CA LYS A 341 -17.98 -12.89 7.45
C LYS A 341 -17.07 -13.57 8.46
N ASP A 342 -15.80 -13.15 8.52
CA ASP A 342 -14.81 -13.66 9.47
C ASP A 342 -14.06 -12.52 10.18
N MET A 343 -14.52 -12.19 11.39
CA MET A 343 -13.90 -11.15 12.22
C MET A 343 -12.51 -11.56 12.73
N GLN A 344 -12.30 -12.85 13.02
CA GLN A 344 -11.02 -13.34 13.52
C GLN A 344 -9.94 -13.23 12.44
N LEU A 345 -10.31 -13.45 11.18
CA LEU A 345 -9.43 -13.25 10.04
C LEU A 345 -8.96 -11.80 9.93
N ALA A 346 -9.86 -10.83 10.00
CA ALA A 346 -9.51 -9.41 9.92
C ALA A 346 -8.57 -8.97 11.06
N GLU A 347 -8.88 -9.39 12.30
CA GLU A 347 -8.05 -9.11 13.45
C GLU A 347 -6.67 -9.78 13.32
N ALA A 348 -6.62 -11.05 12.91
CA ALA A 348 -5.37 -11.79 12.75
C ALA A 348 -4.49 -11.25 11.60
N SER A 349 -5.09 -10.70 10.54
CA SER A 349 -4.36 -10.21 9.37
C SER A 349 -3.90 -8.76 9.50
N PHE A 350 -4.66 -7.90 10.18
CA PHE A 350 -4.39 -6.45 10.21
C PHE A 350 -4.09 -5.89 11.60
N SER A 351 -4.28 -6.67 12.67
CA SER A 351 -3.87 -6.27 14.02
C SER A 351 -2.49 -6.82 14.35
N TYR A 352 -1.79 -6.15 15.26
CA TYR A 352 -0.52 -6.64 15.80
C TYR A 352 -0.63 -6.84 17.31
N SER A 353 -0.36 -8.06 17.77
CA SER A 353 -0.65 -8.50 19.13
C SER A 353 0.49 -8.19 20.11
N ILE A 354 0.87 -6.91 20.28
CA ILE A 354 1.61 -6.50 21.49
C ILE A 354 0.62 -5.96 22.52
N CYS A 355 0.20 -6.87 23.40
CA CYS A 355 -0.12 -6.54 24.79
C CYS A 355 1.17 -6.04 25.44
N ASP A 356 1.38 -4.72 25.50
CA ASP A 356 2.14 -4.01 26.55
C ASP A 356 2.30 -2.51 26.28
N ASN A 357 1.66 -1.94 25.25
CA ASN A 357 1.45 -0.50 25.20
C ASN A 357 -0.03 -0.17 25.02
N PRO A 358 -0.71 0.36 26.05
CA PRO A 358 -2.07 0.88 25.95
C PRO A 358 -2.04 2.24 25.25
N ARG A 359 -1.37 2.34 24.09
CA ARG A 359 -1.73 3.35 23.10
C ARG A 359 -2.99 2.86 22.39
N GLN A 360 -4.04 2.68 23.17
CA GLN A 360 -5.39 2.84 22.67
C GLN A 360 -5.37 4.25 22.09
N TYR A 361 -5.25 4.35 20.77
CA TYR A 361 -5.16 5.62 20.07
C TYR A 361 -6.19 6.56 20.70
N CYS A 362 -5.73 7.70 21.23
CA CYS A 362 -6.60 8.64 21.92
C CYS A 362 -7.40 9.36 20.84
N PHE A 363 -8.40 8.65 20.33
CA PHE A 363 -9.20 9.08 19.23
C PHE A 363 -10.10 10.23 19.69
N ASN A 364 -10.17 11.27 18.88
CA ASN A 364 -11.03 12.41 19.12
C ASN A 364 -11.60 12.91 17.78
N TRP A 365 -12.93 13.01 17.70
CA TRP A 365 -13.63 13.50 16.51
C TRP A 365 -13.25 14.93 16.10
N VAL A 366 -12.83 15.80 17.03
CA VAL A 366 -12.29 17.14 16.71
C VAL A 366 -11.01 17.01 15.89
N ASN A 367 -10.07 16.19 16.37
CA ASN A 367 -8.79 15.97 15.71
C ASN A 367 -8.99 15.24 14.38
N PHE A 368 -9.93 14.29 14.33
CA PHE A 368 -10.31 13.61 13.11
C PHE A 368 -10.90 14.58 12.08
N SER A 369 -11.80 15.48 12.50
CA SER A 369 -12.35 16.51 11.62
C SER A 369 -11.27 17.45 11.07
N ALA A 370 -10.27 17.80 11.88
CA ALA A 370 -9.12 18.58 11.40
C ALA A 370 -8.25 17.78 10.41
N ALA A 371 -8.15 16.47 10.59
CA ALA A 371 -7.41 15.59 9.70
C ALA A 371 -8.06 15.46 8.31
N ILE A 372 -9.37 15.62 8.17
CA ILE A 372 -10.06 15.70 6.86
C ILE A 372 -9.48 16.86 6.06
N THR A 373 -9.46 18.07 6.63
CA THR A 373 -8.90 19.25 5.96
C THR A 373 -7.40 19.11 5.70
N ALA A 374 -6.66 18.48 6.61
CA ALA A 374 -5.23 18.22 6.41
C ALA A 374 -4.98 17.19 5.29
N TRP A 375 -5.84 16.18 5.16
CA TRP A 375 -5.80 15.20 4.07
C TRP A 375 -6.11 15.87 2.73
N GLU A 376 -7.13 16.73 2.66
CA GLU A 376 -7.45 17.52 1.46
C GLU A 376 -6.26 18.38 1.04
N ALA A 377 -5.64 19.10 1.99
CA ALA A 377 -4.46 19.92 1.73
C ALA A 377 -3.27 19.10 1.22
N TYR A 378 -3.05 17.92 1.80
CA TYR A 378 -2.01 16.98 1.36
C TYR A 378 -2.26 16.48 -0.08
N THR A 379 -3.47 16.03 -0.37
CA THR A 379 -3.87 15.57 -1.71
C THR A 379 -3.75 16.69 -2.75
N CYS A 380 -4.23 17.89 -2.44
CA CYS A 380 -4.12 19.07 -3.30
C CYS A 380 -2.65 19.44 -3.58
N LYS A 381 -1.79 19.38 -2.56
CA LYS A 381 -0.35 19.64 -2.71
C LYS A 381 0.27 18.64 -3.70
N LEU A 382 0.11 17.34 -3.47
CA LEU A 382 0.69 16.31 -4.34
C LEU A 382 0.14 16.38 -5.76
N HIS A 383 -1.16 16.67 -5.92
CA HIS A 383 -1.75 16.86 -7.23
C HIS A 383 -1.15 18.07 -7.96
N GLY A 384 -0.99 19.20 -7.26
CA GLY A 384 -0.33 20.38 -7.81
C GLY A 384 1.10 20.07 -8.27
N GLU A 385 1.89 19.37 -7.45
CA GLU A 385 3.23 18.92 -7.82
C GLU A 385 3.20 18.01 -9.05
N MET A 386 2.30 17.02 -9.09
CA MET A 386 2.15 16.12 -10.23
C MET A 386 1.84 16.88 -11.53
N LEU A 387 0.89 17.82 -11.52
CA LEU A 387 0.54 18.62 -12.70
C LEU A 387 1.71 19.45 -13.22
N MET A 388 2.53 20.02 -12.33
CA MET A 388 3.71 20.79 -12.73
C MET A 388 4.74 19.91 -13.47
N ASN A 389 4.82 18.62 -13.11
CA ASN A 389 5.76 17.69 -13.72
C ASN A 389 5.22 17.00 -14.99
N LEU A 390 3.89 16.88 -15.12
CA LEU A 390 3.23 16.07 -16.14
C LEU A 390 3.66 16.40 -17.58
N HIS A 391 3.86 17.68 -17.91
CA HIS A 391 4.30 18.07 -19.25
C HIS A 391 5.68 17.52 -19.62
N GLN A 392 6.63 17.59 -18.68
CA GLN A 392 7.98 17.07 -18.89
C GLN A 392 7.98 15.55 -18.93
N TRP A 393 7.21 14.90 -18.06
CA TRP A 393 7.05 13.44 -18.09
C TRP A 393 6.46 12.96 -19.41
N LYS A 394 5.45 13.67 -19.94
CA LYS A 394 4.87 13.38 -21.25
C LYS A 394 5.88 13.54 -22.38
N THR A 395 6.70 14.59 -22.32
CA THR A 395 7.70 14.87 -23.36
C THR A 395 8.78 13.78 -23.42
N HIS A 396 9.23 13.30 -22.25
CA HIS A 396 10.32 12.35 -22.14
C HIS A 396 9.87 10.88 -22.00
N GLN A 397 8.55 10.64 -21.87
CA GLN A 397 7.97 9.33 -21.57
C GLN A 397 8.59 8.66 -20.32
N SER A 398 9.00 9.46 -19.34
CA SER A 398 9.66 9.02 -18.11
C SER A 398 9.18 9.84 -16.90
N ILE A 399 9.19 9.25 -15.71
CA ILE A 399 8.78 9.88 -14.45
C ILE A 399 10.02 10.15 -13.61
N PHE A 400 10.31 11.43 -13.39
CA PHE A 400 11.52 11.89 -12.71
C PHE A 400 11.26 13.19 -11.94
N THR A 401 12.13 13.50 -10.98
CA THR A 401 12.03 14.73 -10.20
C THR A 401 12.54 15.90 -11.03
N ILE A 402 11.71 16.93 -11.22
CA ILE A 402 12.16 18.18 -11.84
C ILE A 402 12.68 19.11 -10.74
N PRO A 403 13.96 19.55 -10.78
CA PRO A 403 14.46 20.55 -9.86
C PRO A 403 13.61 21.82 -9.98
N PHE A 404 13.03 22.28 -8.86
CA PHE A 404 12.33 23.55 -8.85
C PHE A 404 13.39 24.68 -8.91
N ASP A 405 13.63 25.20 -10.10
CA ASP A 405 14.34 26.47 -10.26
C ASP A 405 13.40 27.57 -9.76
N GLY A 406 13.47 27.89 -8.47
CA GLY A 406 12.79 29.04 -7.89
C GLY A 406 13.30 30.32 -8.53
N LYS A 407 12.63 30.75 -9.61
CA LYS A 407 12.80 32.06 -10.23
C LYS A 407 11.61 32.95 -9.94
#